data_AF-A0A0Q4UQX1-F1
#
_entry.id   AF-A0A0Q4UQX1-F1
#
_cell.length_a   1.000
_cell.length_b   1.000
_cell.length_c   1.000
_cell.angle_alpha   90.00
_cell.angle_beta   90.00
_cell.angle_gamma   90.00
#
_symmetry.space_group_name_H-M   'P 1'
#
loop_
_entity.id
_entity.type
_entity.pdbx_description
1 polymer ?
#
loop_
_entity_poly.entity_id
_entity_poly.type
_entity_poly.pdbx_seq_one_letter_code
_entity_poly.pdbx_strand_id
1 'polypeptide(L)'
;MSAWFGQRIVEVPCTVEIEQTPETLHAHVTLDATFEIEPGDEVQVHDAPTSVPYGERLVVRRTATITRAGILERLWTKFAGHFELTELYEVSFSERRRL
;
A
#
# COMPACT_ATOMS: atom_id res chain seq x y z
N MET A 1 14.44 -24.84 16.57
CA MET A 1 13.03 -24.54 16.89
C MET A 1 12.96 -23.09 17.39
N SER A 2 12.80 -22.09 16.52
CA SER A 2 12.49 -20.70 16.91
C SER A 2 12.04 -19.77 15.78
N ALA A 3 11.86 -20.29 14.55
CA ALA A 3 11.45 -19.48 13.38
C ALA A 3 9.94 -19.20 13.31
N TRP A 4 9.19 -19.50 14.38
CA TRP A 4 7.72 -19.44 14.40
C TRP A 4 7.17 -18.09 14.89
N PHE A 5 7.99 -17.22 15.49
CA PHE A 5 7.50 -16.01 16.18
C PHE A 5 8.32 -14.72 15.94
N GLY A 6 9.35 -14.75 15.10
CA GLY A 6 10.15 -13.55 14.82
C GLY A 6 9.56 -12.74 13.68
N GLN A 7 8.70 -11.76 13.96
CA GLN A 7 8.41 -10.71 12.98
C GLN A 7 9.73 -10.01 12.65
N ARG A 8 10.14 -10.04 11.38
CA ARG A 8 11.34 -9.34 10.93
C ARG A 8 10.93 -7.94 10.50
N ILE A 9 11.37 -6.95 11.26
CA ILE A 9 11.15 -5.53 10.95
C ILE A 9 12.36 -5.03 10.16
N VAL A 10 12.12 -4.38 9.04
CA VAL A 10 13.17 -3.79 8.19
C VAL A 10 12.78 -2.38 7.80
N GLU A 11 13.67 -1.41 7.99
CA GLU A 11 13.51 -0.07 7.47
C GLU A 11 14.10 0.02 6.08
N VAL A 12 13.33 0.53 5.13
CA VAL A 12 13.77 0.77 3.76
C VAL A 12 13.46 2.21 3.37
N PRO A 13 14.37 2.87 2.65
CA PRO A 13 14.06 4.12 2.01
C PRO A 13 12.92 3.93 0.99
N CYS A 14 11.90 4.80 0.95
CA CYS A 14 10.87 4.85 -0.09
C CYS A 14 10.66 6.23 -0.77
N THR A 15 10.08 6.23 -1.96
CA THR A 15 9.62 7.43 -2.66
C THR A 15 8.10 7.46 -2.62
N VAL A 16 7.52 8.55 -2.12
CA VAL A 16 6.08 8.79 -2.09
C VAL A 16 5.75 9.79 -3.18
N GLU A 17 4.79 9.45 -4.02
CA GLU A 17 4.27 10.29 -5.09
C GLU A 17 2.77 10.49 -4.87
N ILE A 18 2.34 11.75 -4.80
CA ILE A 18 0.93 12.12 -4.71
C ILE A 18 0.64 13.12 -5.82
N GLU A 19 -0.37 12.84 -6.63
CA GLU A 19 -0.82 13.73 -7.70
C GLU A 19 -2.32 13.96 -7.59
N GLN A 20 -2.71 15.22 -7.69
CA GLN A 20 -4.11 15.65 -7.70
C GLN A 20 -4.31 16.62 -8.86
N THR A 21 -4.34 16.11 -10.09
CA THR A 21 -4.52 16.88 -11.33
C THR A 21 -5.86 16.51 -11.99
N PRO A 22 -6.33 17.29 -12.98
CA PRO A 22 -7.46 16.89 -13.81
C PRO A 22 -7.25 15.54 -14.52
N GLU A 23 -5.99 15.21 -14.84
CA GLU A 23 -5.61 14.01 -15.57
C GLU A 23 -5.50 12.78 -14.65
N THR A 24 -4.97 12.95 -13.43
CA THR A 24 -4.75 11.83 -12.51
C THR A 24 -4.99 12.21 -11.04
N LEU A 25 -5.49 11.23 -10.27
CA LEU A 25 -5.64 11.31 -8.82
C LEU A 25 -5.07 10.02 -8.20
N HIS A 26 -3.86 10.09 -7.64
CA HIS A 26 -3.21 8.91 -7.09
C HIS A 26 -2.23 9.22 -5.96
N ALA A 27 -1.96 8.20 -5.15
CA ALA A 27 -0.94 8.21 -4.11
C ALA A 27 -0.17 6.89 -4.16
N HIS A 28 1.04 6.92 -4.73
CA HIS A 28 1.88 5.75 -4.93
C HIS A 28 3.11 5.79 -4.02
N VAL A 29 3.55 4.60 -3.62
CA VAL A 29 4.79 4.41 -2.85
C VAL A 29 5.67 3.42 -3.58
N THR A 30 6.90 3.83 -3.88
CA THR A 30 7.96 2.96 -4.39
C THR A 30 8.93 2.66 -3.27
N LEU A 31 9.08 1.38 -2.93
CA LEU A 31 9.96 0.91 -1.87
C LEU A 31 11.32 0.49 -2.45
N ASP A 32 12.42 1.03 -1.93
CA ASP A 32 13.77 0.65 -2.34
C ASP A 32 14.27 -0.53 -1.48
N ALA A 33 13.50 -1.63 -1.50
CA ALA A 33 13.85 -2.86 -0.80
C ALA A 33 14.73 -3.75 -1.69
N THR A 34 15.71 -4.44 -1.07
CA THR A 34 16.54 -5.45 -1.77
C THR A 34 15.88 -6.82 -1.86
N PHE A 35 14.63 -6.92 -1.42
CA PHE A 35 13.83 -8.15 -1.37
C PHE A 35 12.44 -7.88 -1.91
N GLU A 36 11.79 -8.92 -2.40
CA GLU A 36 10.40 -8.83 -2.83
C GLU A 36 9.46 -8.74 -1.63
N ILE A 37 8.51 -7.80 -1.73
CA ILE A 37 7.38 -7.69 -0.80
C ILE A 37 6.39 -8.77 -1.16
N GLU A 38 5.93 -9.49 -0.15
CA GLU A 38 5.00 -10.60 -0.36
C GLU A 38 3.69 -10.36 0.41
N PRO A 39 2.60 -11.05 0.03
CA PRO A 39 1.33 -10.94 0.76
C PRO A 39 1.50 -11.20 2.26
N GLY A 40 0.85 -10.36 3.07
CA GLY A 40 0.95 -10.35 4.52
C GLY A 40 2.00 -9.38 5.07
N ASP A 41 2.97 -8.94 4.27
CA ASP A 41 3.93 -7.92 4.74
C ASP A 41 3.21 -6.58 4.95
N GLU A 42 3.38 -5.99 6.14
CA GLU A 42 2.84 -4.69 6.47
C GLU A 42 3.87 -3.60 6.16
N VAL A 43 3.42 -2.51 5.55
CA VAL A 43 4.27 -1.37 5.18
C VAL A 43 3.72 -0.11 5.84
N GLN A 44 4.55 0.51 6.69
CA GLN A 44 4.26 1.78 7.32
C GLN A 44 5.23 2.85 6.79
N VAL A 45 4.71 3.84 6.07
CA VAL A 45 5.50 4.98 5.61
C VAL A 45 5.57 6.04 6.70
N HIS A 46 6.78 6.47 7.04
CA HIS A 46 7.01 7.53 8.03
C HIS A 46 6.98 8.91 7.38
N ASP A 47 6.41 9.87 8.09
CA ASP A 47 6.28 11.28 7.68
C ASP A 47 5.69 11.42 6.26
N ALA A 48 4.72 10.56 5.94
CA ALA A 48 4.01 10.60 4.67
C ALA A 48 3.25 11.92 4.54
N PRO A 49 3.38 12.64 3.41
CA PRO A 49 2.57 13.82 3.16
C PRO A 49 1.09 13.44 3.13
N THR A 50 0.25 14.21 3.83
CA THR A 50 -1.18 13.90 4.00
C THR A 50 -2.06 14.49 2.91
N SER A 51 -1.56 15.49 2.17
CA SER A 51 -2.31 16.17 1.11
C SER A 51 -1.41 16.88 0.11
N VAL A 52 -1.93 17.07 -1.11
CA VAL A 52 -1.36 17.90 -2.18
C VAL A 52 -2.48 18.82 -2.71
N PRO A 53 -2.21 20.09 -3.05
CA PRO A 53 -3.21 20.96 -3.65
C PRO A 53 -3.72 20.44 -4.99
N TYR A 54 -4.92 20.87 -5.39
CA TYR A 54 -5.44 20.55 -6.72
C TYR A 54 -4.61 21.26 -7.81
N GLY A 55 -4.28 20.53 -8.87
CA GLY A 55 -3.39 20.95 -9.95
C GLY A 55 -1.90 20.68 -9.68
N GLU A 56 -1.55 20.03 -8.56
CA GLU A 56 -0.16 19.80 -8.17
C GLU A 56 0.21 18.31 -8.08
N ARG A 57 1.52 18.08 -8.21
CA ARG A 57 2.19 16.79 -8.03
C ARG A 57 3.33 16.95 -7.03
N LEU A 58 3.36 16.06 -6.04
CA LEU A 58 4.37 16.01 -4.99
C LEU A 58 5.14 14.69 -5.07
N VAL A 59 6.47 14.77 -5.09
CA VAL A 59 7.36 13.60 -5.00
C VAL A 59 8.35 13.83 -3.86
N VAL A 60 8.34 12.94 -2.86
CA VAL A 60 9.19 13.08 -1.67
C VAL A 60 9.87 11.78 -1.28
N ARG A 61 11.08 11.93 -0.72
CA ARG A 61 11.86 10.81 -0.20
C ARG A 61 11.56 10.58 1.27
N ARG A 62 11.13 9.38 1.63
CA ARG A 62 10.76 8.98 3.00
C ARG A 62 11.40 7.64 3.37
N THR A 63 11.14 7.22 4.60
CA THR A 63 11.50 5.90 5.11
C THR A 63 10.20 5.14 5.35
N ALA A 64 10.20 3.85 5.02
CA ALA A 64 9.12 2.94 5.36
C ALA A 64 9.65 1.82 6.26
N THR A 65 8.89 1.46 7.27
CA THR A 65 9.10 0.24 8.03
C THR A 65 8.26 -0.86 7.40
N ILE A 66 8.91 -1.98 7.10
CA ILE A 66 8.28 -3.20 6.61
C ILE A 66 8.31 -4.23 7.73
N THR A 67 7.14 -4.69 8.16
CA THR A 67 6.98 -5.79 9.11
C THR A 67 6.68 -7.05 8.32
N ARG A 68 7.63 -8.00 8.31
CA ARG A 68 7.47 -9.25 7.56
C ARG A 68 6.46 -10.17 8.25
N ALA A 69 5.46 -10.62 7.51
CA ALA A 69 4.51 -11.62 8.01
C ALA A 69 5.18 -12.95 8.31
N GLY A 70 4.68 -13.63 9.34
CA GLY A 70 5.10 -14.99 9.69
C GLY A 70 4.61 -16.04 8.67
N ILE A 71 5.20 -17.24 8.67
CA ILE A 71 4.82 -18.33 7.75
C ILE A 71 3.34 -18.71 7.88
N LEU A 72 2.80 -18.72 9.10
CA LEU A 72 1.39 -19.02 9.38
C LEU A 72 0.45 -17.92 8.87
N GLU A 73 0.82 -16.66 9.10
CA GLU A 73 0.06 -15.50 8.63
C GLU A 73 0.02 -15.45 7.10
N ARG A 74 1.16 -15.70 6.45
CA ARG A 74 1.25 -15.82 4.98
C ARG A 74 0.36 -16.92 4.41
N LEU A 75 0.34 -18.09 5.04
CA LEU A 75 -0.55 -19.19 4.63
C LEU A 75 -2.03 -18.84 4.82
N TRP A 76 -2.36 -18.16 5.92
CA TRP A 76 -3.71 -17.69 6.18
C TRP A 76 -4.16 -16.62 5.20
N THR A 77 -3.33 -15.61 4.90
CA THR A 77 -3.62 -14.58 3.88
C THR A 77 -3.83 -15.21 2.50
N LYS A 78 -3.01 -16.20 2.11
CA LYS A 78 -3.21 -16.93 0.84
C LYS A 78 -4.52 -17.72 0.82
N PHE A 79 -4.92 -18.29 1.94
CA PHE A 79 -6.18 -19.04 2.05
C PHE A 79 -7.40 -18.09 2.06
N ALA A 80 -7.38 -17.04 2.86
CA ALA A 80 -8.46 -16.04 2.98
C ALA A 80 -8.64 -15.22 1.69
N GLY A 81 -7.56 -14.81 1.03
CA GLY A 81 -7.64 -14.10 -0.26
C GLY A 81 -8.34 -14.92 -1.36
N HIS A 82 -8.32 -16.25 -1.28
CA HIS A 82 -9.10 -17.11 -2.19
C HIS A 82 -10.62 -17.02 -1.93
N PHE A 83 -11.03 -16.69 -0.71
CA PHE A 83 -12.45 -16.49 -0.35
C PHE A 83 -12.92 -15.05 -0.58
N GLU A 84 -12.03 -14.04 -0.58
CA GLU A 84 -12.39 -12.64 -0.86
C GLU A 84 -12.54 -12.33 -2.37
N LEU A 85 -12.06 -13.20 -3.26
CA LEU A 85 -12.22 -13.07 -4.73
C LEU A 85 -13.66 -13.22 -5.25
N THR A 86 -14.68 -13.22 -4.39
CA THR A 86 -16.10 -13.21 -4.79
C THR A 86 -16.70 -11.82 -4.99
N GLU A 87 -15.95 -10.73 -4.79
CA GLU A 87 -16.49 -9.37 -4.97
C GLU A 87 -15.73 -8.56 -6.02
N LEU A 88 -16.22 -8.61 -7.26
CA LEU A 88 -16.01 -7.56 -8.25
C LEU A 88 -17.07 -6.47 -8.01
N TYR A 89 -16.78 -5.53 -7.12
CA TYR A 89 -17.65 -4.38 -6.86
C TYR A 89 -17.17 -3.15 -7.65
N GLU A 90 -17.71 -2.98 -8.86
CA GLU A 90 -17.47 -1.80 -9.70
C GLU A 90 -18.55 -0.74 -9.40
N VAL A 91 -18.16 0.38 -8.79
CA VAL A 91 -19.05 1.54 -8.62
C VAL A 91 -18.75 2.57 -9.71
N SER A 92 -19.49 2.51 -10.81
CA SER A 92 -19.55 3.61 -11.78
C SER A 92 -20.30 4.81 -11.16
N PHE A 93 -19.71 6.00 -11.25
CA PHE A 93 -20.37 7.25 -10.83
C PHE A 93 -21.58 7.52 -11.73
N SER A 94 -22.78 7.66 -11.14
CA SER A 94 -23.93 8.20 -11.88
C SER A 94 -23.90 9.73 -11.83
N GLU A 95 -23.93 10.37 -13.01
CA GLU A 95 -24.05 11.82 -13.15
C GLU A 95 -25.44 12.24 -12.61
N ARG A 96 -25.50 12.78 -11.39
CA ARG A 96 -26.74 13.33 -10.83
C ARG A 96 -27.01 14.70 -11.45
N ARG A 97 -27.66 14.73 -12.61
CA ARG A 97 -28.20 15.97 -13.19
C ARG A 97 -29.51 16.34 -12.47
N ARG A 98 -29.49 17.41 -11.65
CA ARG A 98 -30.71 18.06 -11.16
C ARG A 98 -31.17 19.06 -12.22
N LEU A 99 -32.40 18.89 -12.72
CA LEU A 99 -33.20 19.93 -13.36
C LEU A 99 -34.17 20.50 -12.33
#